data_AF-A0A431IDY4-F1
#
_entry.id   AF-A0A431IDY4-F1
#
_cell.length_a   1.000
_cell.length_b   1.000
_cell.length_c   1.000
_cell.angle_alpha   90.00
_cell.angle_beta   90.00
_cell.angle_gamma   90.00
#
_symmetry.space_group_name_H-M   'P 1'
#
loop_
_entity.id
_entity.type
_entity.pdbx_description
1 polymer ?
#
loop_
_entity_poly.entity_id
_entity_poly.type
_entity_poly.pdbx_seq_one_letter_code
_entity_poly.pdbx_strand_id
1 'polypeptide(L)' 'MSLSEIYNNRELLEVARKAIEDELIVWRDDRTSMLNRRNGLVIFERDGSPSSIIRFGAEDALVIGLKAIEKHLNDRT' A
#
# COMPACT_ATOMS: atom_id res chain seq x y z
N MET A 1 -10.86 -17.54 -1.77
CA MET A 1 -11.33 -16.16 -1.93
C MET A 1 -10.80 -15.64 -3.26
N SER A 2 -11.66 -15.23 -4.19
CA SER A 2 -11.21 -14.69 -5.48
C SER A 2 -10.97 -13.18 -5.38
N LEU A 3 -10.12 -12.63 -6.27
CA LEU A 3 -9.96 -11.18 -6.42
C LEU A 3 -11.31 -10.47 -6.66
N SER A 4 -12.24 -11.14 -7.35
CA SER A 4 -13.59 -10.60 -7.61
C SER A 4 -14.46 -10.49 -6.37
N GLU A 5 -14.27 -11.34 -5.37
CA GLU A 5 -14.95 -11.21 -4.09
C GLU A 5 -14.40 -10.03 -3.29
N ILE A 6 -13.10 -9.75 -3.40
CA ILE A 6 -12.43 -8.67 -2.65
C ILE A 6 -12.84 -7.28 -3.15
N TYR A 7 -12.81 -7.03 -4.47
CA TYR A 7 -13.15 -5.68 -4.96
C TYR A 7 -14.66 -5.38 -4.96
N ASN A 8 -15.53 -6.40 -4.93
CA ASN A 8 -16.98 -6.22 -4.87
C ASN A 8 -17.51 -6.16 -3.42
N ASN A 9 -16.70 -6.54 -2.43
CA ASN A 9 -17.08 -6.46 -1.03
C ASN A 9 -16.48 -5.21 -0.39
N ARG A 10 -17.33 -4.21 -0.14
CA ARG A 10 -16.91 -2.90 0.38
C ARG A 10 -16.23 -2.96 1.74
N GLU A 11 -16.63 -3.89 2.60
CA GLU A 11 -16.01 -4.05 3.92
C GLU A 11 -14.59 -4.62 3.79
N LEU A 12 -14.41 -5.62 2.94
CA LEU A 12 -13.10 -6.17 2.63
C LEU A 12 -12.20 -5.18 1.90
N LEU A 13 -12.77 -4.35 1.02
CA LEU A 13 -12.05 -3.27 0.34
C LEU A 13 -11.53 -2.23 1.33
N GLU A 14 -12.33 -1.87 2.33
CA GLU A 14 -11.92 -0.91 3.37
C GLU A 14 -10.81 -1.50 4.27
N VAL A 15 -10.91 -2.78 4.60
CA VAL A 15 -9.86 -3.51 5.32
C VAL A 15 -8.57 -3.58 4.49
N ALA A 16 -8.67 -3.88 3.19
CA ALA A 16 -7.56 -3.92 2.26
C ALA A 16 -6.88 -2.55 2.11
N ARG A 17 -7.67 -1.47 1.98
CA ARG A 17 -7.17 -0.09 1.91
C ARG A 17 -6.35 0.26 3.15
N LYS A 18 -6.85 -0.04 4.35
CA LYS A 18 -6.13 0.21 5.61
C LYS A 18 -4.82 -0.57 5.70
N ALA A 19 -4.84 -1.86 5.32
CA ALA A 19 -3.63 -2.67 5.29
C ALA A 19 -2.56 -2.10 4.34
N ILE A 20 -2.97 -1.60 3.18
CA ILE A 20 -2.08 -0.90 2.25
C ILE A 20 -1.50 0.37 2.90
N GLU A 21 -2.33 1.19 3.53
CA GLU A 21 -1.90 2.43 4.17
C GLU A 21 -0.93 2.19 5.34
N ASP A 22 -1.16 1.18 6.17
CA ASP A 22 -0.26 0.82 7.27
C ASP A 22 1.12 0.39 6.77
N GLU A 23 1.17 -0.47 5.75
CA GLU A 23 2.44 -0.87 5.13
C GLU A 23 3.15 0.33 4.51
N LEU A 24 2.43 1.19 3.79
CA LEU A 24 3.01 2.43 3.25
C LEU A 24 3.58 3.32 4.35
N ILE A 25 2.92 3.44 5.51
CA ILE A 25 3.44 4.18 6.67
C ILE A 25 4.76 3.57 7.18
N VAL A 26 4.88 2.24 7.26
CA VAL A 26 6.14 1.58 7.66
C VAL A 26 7.26 1.96 6.72
N TRP A 27 7.03 1.87 5.41
CA TRP A 27 8.02 2.27 4.41
C TRP A 27 8.38 3.76 4.50
N ARG A 28 7.40 4.60 4.85
CA ARG A 28 7.62 6.01 5.18
C ARG A 28 8.61 6.20 6.30
N ASP A 29 8.31 5.57 7.42
CA ASP A 29 9.09 5.70 8.63
C ASP A 29 10.50 5.10 8.43
N ASP A 30 10.64 4.09 7.56
CA ASP A 30 11.91 3.48 7.14
C ASP A 30 12.68 4.30 6.07
N ARG A 31 12.09 5.36 5.52
CA ARG A 31 12.67 6.24 4.47
C ARG A 31 13.14 5.49 3.21
N THR A 32 12.43 4.43 2.84
CA THR A 32 12.83 3.61 1.68
C THR A 32 12.42 4.31 0.37
N SER A 33 13.41 4.62 -0.49
CA SER A 33 13.19 5.28 -1.79
C SER A 33 13.47 4.36 -2.98
N MET A 34 12.64 4.42 -4.01
CA MET A 34 12.99 3.84 -5.32
C MET A 34 13.50 4.94 -6.25
N LEU A 35 14.80 4.91 -6.53
CA LEU A 35 15.45 5.82 -7.46
C LEU A 35 14.95 5.57 -8.90
N ASN A 36 14.79 6.65 -9.69
CA ASN A 36 14.51 6.64 -11.14
C ASN A 36 13.10 6.20 -11.62
N ARG A 37 12.05 6.22 -10.80
CA ARG A 37 10.66 6.04 -11.29
C ARG A 37 9.96 7.41 -11.47
N ARG A 38 9.43 7.67 -12.68
CA ARG A 38 8.75 8.94 -13.03
C ARG A 38 7.25 8.95 -12.69
N ASN A 39 6.59 7.79 -12.70
CA ASN A 39 5.17 7.62 -12.37
C ASN A 39 5.05 6.68 -11.16
N GLY A 40 4.30 7.09 -10.14
CA GLY A 40 4.23 6.33 -8.91
C GLY A 40 3.26 6.84 -7.84
N LEU A 41 3.01 6.01 -6.83
CA LEU A 41 2.30 6.44 -5.62
C LEU A 41 3.26 7.24 -4.73
N VAL A 42 2.79 8.40 -4.26
CA VAL A 42 3.52 9.28 -3.34
C VAL A 42 2.89 9.15 -1.97
N ILE A 43 3.68 8.78 -0.96
CA ILE A 43 3.23 8.85 0.43
C ILE A 43 3.37 10.29 0.91
N PHE A 44 2.37 10.77 1.64
CA PHE A 44 2.45 12.05 2.30
C PHE A 44 3.13 11.91 3.67
N GLU A 45 3.97 12.89 3.99
CA GLU A 45 4.53 13.06 5.31
C GLU A 45 3.42 13.40 6.32
N ARG A 46 3.75 13.34 7.62
CA ARG A 46 2.76 13.63 8.69
C ARG A 46 2.17 15.05 8.61
N ASP A 47 2.90 15.98 8.01
CA ASP A 47 2.47 17.36 7.79
C ASP A 47 1.62 17.54 6.53
N GLY A 48 1.34 16.46 5.79
CA GLY A 48 0.56 16.49 4.56
C GLY A 48 1.35 16.99 3.34
N SER A 49 2.67 17.16 3.45
CA SER A 49 3.53 17.42 2.30
C SER A 49 3.86 16.11 1.55
N PRO A 50 4.05 16.14 0.22
CA PRO A 50 4.47 14.95 -0.51
C PRO A 50 5.87 14.51 -0.07
N SER A 51 6.06 13.22 0.22
CA SER A 51 7.39 12.70 0.55
C SER A 51 8.33 12.84 -0.65
N SER A 52 9.46 13.51 -0.44
CA SER A 52 10.51 13.68 -1.45
C SER A 52 11.32 12.40 -1.68
N ILE A 53 11.28 11.50 -0.70
CA ILE A 53 12.07 10.27 -0.66
C ILE A 53 11.25 9.10 -1.23
N ILE A 54 9.93 9.07 -1.05
CA ILE A 54 9.19 7.82 -1.23
C ILE A 54 8.21 7.90 -2.39
N ARG A 55 8.61 7.24 -3.48
CA ARG A 55 7.85 7.12 -4.72
C ARG A 55 7.93 5.67 -5.18
N PHE A 56 6.78 5.00 -5.29
CA PHE A 56 6.72 3.61 -5.74
C PHE A 56 6.37 3.52 -7.22
N GLY A 57 7.01 2.64 -7.98
CA GLY A 57 6.44 2.23 -9.26
C GLY A 57 5.06 1.60 -9.06
N ALA A 58 4.17 1.74 -10.05
CA ALA A 58 2.82 1.17 -9.96
C ALA A 58 2.83 -0.36 -9.76
N GLU A 59 3.82 -1.05 -10.31
CA GLU A 59 4.03 -2.50 -10.15
C GLU A 59 4.38 -2.85 -8.69
N ASP A 60 5.33 -2.11 -8.11
CA ASP A 60 5.79 -2.31 -6.73
C ASP A 60 4.65 -2.02 -5.75
N ALA A 61 3.90 -0.94 -5.98
CA ALA A 61 2.69 -0.61 -5.22
C ALA A 61 1.63 -1.72 -5.28
N LEU A 62 1.41 -2.32 -6.45
CA LEU A 62 0.45 -3.42 -6.62
C LEU A 62 0.91 -4.66 -5.84
N VAL A 63 2.19 -5.03 -5.94
CA VAL A 63 2.74 -6.18 -5.22
C VAL A 63 2.68 -5.96 -3.70
N ILE A 64 3.06 -4.78 -3.22
CA ILE A 64 2.98 -4.41 -1.81
C ILE A 64 1.53 -4.51 -1.34
N GLY A 65 0.59 -3.96 -2.10
CA GLY A 65 -0.81 -3.99 -1.71
C GLY A 65 -1.40 -5.41 -1.68
N LEU A 66 -1.07 -6.25 -2.66
CA LEU A 66 -1.51 -7.65 -2.67
C LEU A 66 -0.94 -8.44 -1.49
N LYS A 67 0.34 -8.23 -1.15
CA LYS A 67 0.97 -8.87 0.03
C LYS A 67 0.35 -8.40 1.34
N ALA A 68 0.05 -7.10 1.47
CA ALA A 68 -0.60 -6.56 2.66
C ALA A 68 -2.01 -7.15 2.84
N ILE A 69 -2.77 -7.29 1.74
CA ILE A 69 -4.09 -7.96 1.73
C ILE A 69 -3.95 -9.42 2.15
N GLU A 70 -3.03 -10.17 1.55
CA GLU A 70 -2.78 -11.57 1.90
C GLU A 70 -2.43 -11.75 3.37
N LYS A 71 -1.49 -10.96 3.90
CA LYS A 71 -1.09 -11.00 5.32
C LYS A 71 -2.30 -10.75 6.23
N HIS A 72 -3.10 -9.72 5.94
CA HIS A 72 -4.25 -9.41 6.78
C HIS A 72 -5.31 -10.52 6.74
N LEU A 73 -5.57 -11.11 5.58
CA LEU A 73 -6.52 -12.22 5.47
C LEU A 73 -6.04 -13.45 6.26
N ASN A 74 -4.75 -13.77 6.19
CA ASN A 74 -4.17 -14.90 6.91
C ASN A 74 -4.19 -14.69 8.44
N ASP A 75 -3.89 -13.48 8.93
CA ASP A 75 -3.92 -13.15 10.36
C ASP A 75 -5.33 -13.20 11.00
N ARG A 76 -6.40 -13.30 10.19
CA ARG A 76 -7.80 -13.43 10.63
C ARG A 76 -8.28 -14.89 10.71
N THR A 77 -7.46 -15.87 10.33
CA THR A 77 -7.78 -17.30 10.30
C THR A 77 -7.16 -18.03 11.47
#